data_AF-A0A397FPZ0-F1
#
_entry.id   AF-A0A397FPZ0-F1
#
_cell.length_a   1.000
_cell.length_b   1.000
_cell.length_c   1.000
_cell.angle_alpha   90.00
_cell.angle_beta   90.00
_cell.angle_gamma   90.00
#
_symmetry.space_group_name_H-M   'P 1'
#
loop_
_entity.id
_entity.type
_entity.pdbx_description
1 polymer ?
#
loop_
_entity_poly.entity_id
_entity_poly.type
_entity_poly.pdbx_seq_one_letter_code
_entity_poly.pdbx_strand_id
1 'polypeptide(L)'
;MLSNLQVLKQIRQRIQTIPNQHGEFKRKEHYCCYLLCQKAGLRVSEAVNFNLNQKTHKGLYSIKTKGKKNRYVYVPKKVISELKKCEWKPQQTNRFNFYHFLKSIKKSLEIPANTELTPHTLRRSFATYHAEAGLPLPLLQKLLGHQSIRTTALYWMNIYAEDDGNNDTESILAGKQWLEKSKPPQPEPEEPIKVNLDQPPILFTPNLPPFSPTQTEPLTKIHQLKNQLTQIHRENNNLKAENSDLQQDLNNLSEQNINLCQELTQTTAEKQQIQQKLTTAKETISQLTQDLANEREKSAVTENNLLTEKQINQSLQETNANLTQKNQADKQTITTLQNAYQIALKDKETTQKQLNQLLIEIKKAAQQFHQWQKLNYYQQPEREHQTLEAKIIHPPPWKKT
;
A
#
# COMPACT_ATOMS: atom_id res chain seq x y z
N MET A 1 3.05 12.12 6.59
CA MET A 1 3.74 11.94 5.29
C MET A 1 4.55 13.19 4.92
N LEU A 2 5.84 13.24 5.30
CA LEU A 2 6.83 14.29 4.97
C LEU A 2 6.42 15.77 5.09
N SER A 3 5.53 16.12 6.01
CA SER A 3 5.33 17.50 6.48
C SER A 3 6.29 17.84 7.63
N ASN A 4 7.55 17.40 7.54
CA ASN A 4 8.60 17.98 8.35
C ASN A 4 9.50 18.81 7.42
N LEU A 5 9.34 20.13 7.45
CA LEU A 5 10.16 21.09 6.71
C LEU A 5 11.67 20.86 6.91
N GLN A 6 12.07 20.28 8.06
CA GLN A 6 13.44 19.90 8.35
C GLN A 6 13.95 18.82 7.39
N VAL A 7 13.14 17.81 7.07
CA VAL A 7 13.56 16.72 6.16
C VAL A 7 13.74 17.23 4.73
N LEU A 8 12.86 18.13 4.26
CA LEU A 8 13.04 18.78 2.94
C LEU A 8 14.28 19.69 2.91
N LYS A 9 14.63 20.30 4.03
CA LYS A 9 15.86 21.09 4.17
C LYS A 9 17.09 20.20 4.10
N GLN A 10 17.09 19.06 4.81
CA GLN A 10 18.16 18.05 4.76
C GLN A 10 18.33 17.49 3.33
N ILE A 11 17.23 17.12 2.66
CA ILE A 11 17.26 16.66 1.27
C ILE A 11 17.90 17.71 0.35
N ARG A 12 17.50 18.97 0.49
CA ARG A 12 18.06 20.07 -0.31
C ARG A 12 19.57 20.22 -0.08
N GLN A 13 20.01 20.21 1.18
CA GLN A 13 21.43 20.30 1.52
C GLN A 13 22.21 19.11 0.93
N ARG A 14 21.67 17.90 1.06
CA ARG A 14 22.29 16.70 0.53
C ARG A 14 22.50 16.77 -0.98
N ILE A 15 21.48 17.17 -1.74
CA ILE A 15 21.56 17.36 -3.20
C ILE A 15 22.69 18.31 -3.59
N GLN A 16 22.95 19.36 -2.80
CA GLN A 16 24.03 20.31 -3.07
C GLN A 16 25.42 19.76 -2.78
N THR A 17 25.54 18.90 -1.75
CA THR A 17 26.83 18.33 -1.30
C THR A 17 27.30 17.10 -2.06
N ILE A 18 26.42 16.37 -2.76
CA ILE A 18 26.80 15.12 -3.42
C ILE A 18 27.81 15.39 -4.54
N PRO A 19 28.96 14.70 -4.57
CA PRO A 19 29.91 14.80 -5.66
C PRO A 19 29.33 14.19 -6.94
N ASN A 20 29.59 14.83 -8.08
CA ASN A 20 29.26 14.24 -9.37
C ASN A 20 30.22 13.07 -9.61
N GLN A 21 29.72 11.83 -9.63
CA GLN A 21 30.53 10.68 -10.01
C GLN A 21 30.69 10.62 -11.54
N HIS A 22 31.77 10.02 -12.03
CA HIS A 22 32.06 9.92 -13.46
C HIS A 22 30.97 9.09 -14.16
N GLY A 23 30.22 9.69 -15.09
CA GLY A 23 29.08 9.05 -15.76
C GLY A 23 27.74 9.12 -14.99
N GLU A 24 27.71 9.70 -13.79
CA GLU A 24 26.54 9.67 -12.93
C GLU A 24 25.96 11.07 -12.64
N PHE A 25 24.66 11.17 -12.96
CA PHE A 25 23.68 12.19 -12.55
C PHE A 25 24.04 13.66 -12.82
N LYS A 26 23.25 14.22 -13.74
CA LYS A 26 23.06 15.65 -13.98
C LYS A 26 22.54 16.38 -12.72
N ARG A 27 23.40 16.51 -11.70
CA ARG A 27 23.05 16.97 -10.35
C ARG A 27 22.42 18.35 -10.37
N LYS A 28 22.99 19.27 -11.15
CA LYS A 28 22.49 20.65 -11.28
C LYS A 28 21.07 20.66 -11.84
N GLU A 29 20.80 19.79 -12.80
CA GLU A 29 19.52 19.64 -13.48
C GLU A 29 18.49 18.94 -12.58
N HIS A 30 18.90 17.91 -11.83
CA HIS A 30 18.05 17.26 -10.84
C HIS A 30 17.72 18.19 -9.65
N TYR A 31 18.67 19.03 -9.22
CA TYR A 31 18.43 20.09 -8.23
C TYR A 31 17.40 21.11 -8.74
N CYS A 32 17.50 21.52 -10.01
CA CYS A 32 16.49 22.38 -10.63
C CYS A 32 15.11 21.71 -10.67
N CYS A 33 15.04 20.43 -11.05
CA CYS A 33 13.79 19.65 -11.01
C CYS A 33 13.20 19.57 -9.60
N TYR A 34 14.04 19.36 -8.58
CA TYR A 34 13.64 19.36 -7.18
C TYR A 34 13.01 20.70 -6.79
N LEU A 35 13.67 21.82 -7.09
CA LEU A 35 13.15 23.15 -6.78
C LEU A 35 11.83 23.42 -7.51
N LEU A 36 11.70 23.05 -8.78
CA LEU A 36 10.47 23.25 -9.55
C LEU A 36 9.29 22.45 -8.98
N CYS A 37 9.52 21.21 -8.55
CA CYS A 37 8.47 20.38 -7.94
C CYS A 37 8.09 20.88 -6.54
N GLN A 38 9.08 21.22 -5.70
CA GLN A 38 8.88 21.53 -4.28
C GLN A 38 8.55 23.01 -4.00
N LYS A 39 9.02 23.96 -4.80
CA LYS A 39 8.80 25.40 -4.61
C LYS A 39 7.82 26.04 -5.58
N ALA A 40 7.51 25.39 -6.70
CA ALA A 40 6.55 25.88 -7.67
C ALA A 40 5.41 24.87 -7.95
N GLY A 41 5.43 23.69 -7.32
CA GLY A 41 4.35 22.71 -7.42
C GLY A 41 4.19 22.06 -8.79
N LEU A 42 5.22 22.09 -9.66
CA LEU A 42 5.14 21.48 -11.00
C LEU A 42 5.09 19.95 -10.91
N ARG A 43 4.39 19.29 -11.85
CA ARG A 43 4.55 17.85 -12.07
C ARG A 43 5.94 17.58 -12.63
N VAL A 44 6.50 16.39 -12.42
CA VAL A 44 7.82 16.04 -12.98
C VAL A 44 7.89 16.22 -14.50
N SER A 45 6.82 15.87 -15.23
CA SER A 45 6.75 16.05 -16.68
C SER A 45 6.75 17.53 -17.09
N GLU A 46 6.21 18.41 -16.25
CA GLU A 46 6.18 19.85 -16.47
C GLU A 46 7.52 20.47 -16.09
N ALA A 47 8.11 20.04 -14.98
CA ALA A 47 9.42 20.50 -14.50
C ALA A 47 10.53 20.19 -15.51
N VAL A 48 10.58 18.96 -16.05
CA VAL A 48 11.56 18.55 -17.06
C VAL A 48 11.45 19.37 -18.35
N ASN A 49 10.24 19.80 -18.72
CA ASN A 49 10.00 20.59 -19.94
C ASN A 49 9.91 22.10 -19.66
N PHE A 50 10.26 22.56 -18.46
CA PHE A 50 10.13 23.95 -18.07
C PHE A 50 11.09 24.84 -18.85
N ASN A 51 10.57 25.90 -19.46
CA ASN A 51 11.35 26.82 -20.28
C ASN A 51 11.36 28.23 -19.67
N LEU A 52 12.56 28.75 -19.40
CA LEU A 52 12.77 30.09 -18.83
C LEU A 52 12.35 31.22 -19.77
N ASN A 53 12.28 30.97 -21.08
CA ASN A 53 11.93 31.96 -22.09
C ASN A 53 10.41 32.14 -22.24
N GLN A 54 9.60 31.19 -21.75
CA GLN A 54 8.13 31.23 -21.83
C GLN A 54 7.52 32.06 -20.70
N LYS A 55 8.06 33.26 -20.49
CA LYS A 55 7.64 34.20 -19.46
C LYS A 55 6.67 35.22 -20.04
N THR A 56 5.54 35.41 -19.37
CA THR A 56 4.56 36.45 -19.70
C THR A 56 5.00 37.82 -19.18
N HIS A 57 4.40 38.91 -19.70
CA HIS A 57 4.65 40.27 -19.22
C HIS A 57 4.36 40.44 -17.71
N LYS A 58 3.41 39.67 -17.16
CA LYS A 58 3.06 39.67 -15.72
C LYS A 58 4.00 38.84 -14.84
N GLY A 59 5.07 38.27 -15.41
CA GLY A 59 6.04 37.46 -14.66
C GLY A 59 5.62 36.02 -14.38
N LEU A 60 4.52 35.55 -14.97
CA LEU A 60 4.08 34.16 -14.90
C LEU A 60 4.69 33.32 -16.04
N TYR A 61 4.93 32.04 -15.79
CA TYR A 61 5.47 31.12 -16.78
C TYR A 61 4.36 30.26 -17.40
N SER A 62 4.33 30.18 -18.73
CA SER A 62 3.41 29.32 -19.46
C SER A 62 3.92 27.88 -19.48
N ILE A 63 3.08 26.92 -19.08
CA ILE A 63 3.42 25.50 -19.03
C ILE A 63 2.37 24.72 -19.82
N LYS A 64 2.85 23.86 -20.75
CA LYS A 64 2.00 22.94 -21.50
C LYS A 64 1.59 21.77 -20.62
N THR A 65 0.27 21.56 -20.48
CA THR A 65 -0.29 20.45 -19.69
C THR A 65 -0.76 19.29 -20.56
N LYS A 66 -1.10 18.15 -19.93
CA LYS A 66 -1.71 16.99 -20.61
C LYS A 66 -3.02 17.44 -21.28
N GLY A 67 -3.11 17.34 -22.61
CA GLY A 67 -4.25 17.79 -23.40
C GLY A 67 -4.07 19.13 -24.12
N LYS A 68 -2.83 19.59 -24.34
CA LYS A 68 -2.47 20.81 -25.11
C LYS A 68 -2.99 22.14 -24.53
N LYS A 69 -3.59 22.15 -23.33
CA LYS A 69 -3.97 23.37 -22.61
C LYS A 69 -2.75 23.98 -21.90
N ASN A 70 -2.59 25.29 -21.96
CA ASN A 70 -1.56 26.01 -21.21
C ASN A 70 -2.09 26.38 -19.82
N ARG A 71 -1.23 26.28 -18.80
CA ARG A 71 -1.49 26.90 -17.49
C ARG A 71 -0.36 27.85 -17.14
N TYR A 72 -0.69 28.90 -16.39
CA TYR A 72 0.29 29.88 -15.92
C TYR A 72 0.67 29.59 -14.48
N VAL A 73 1.97 29.52 -14.20
CA VAL A 73 2.49 29.23 -12.87
C VAL A 73 3.43 30.35 -12.42
N TYR A 74 3.28 30.73 -11.16
CA TYR A 74 4.24 31.60 -10.49
C TYR A 74 5.43 30.78 -10.00
N VAL A 75 6.64 31.20 -10.37
CA VAL A 75 7.89 30.61 -9.89
C VAL A 75 8.63 31.68 -9.08
N PRO A 76 8.98 31.43 -7.81
CA PRO A 76 9.66 32.41 -6.98
C PRO A 76 10.97 32.90 -7.61
N LYS A 77 11.26 34.21 -7.51
CA LYS A 77 12.49 34.83 -8.07
C LYS A 77 13.76 34.09 -7.64
N LYS A 78 13.83 33.65 -6.37
CA LYS A 78 14.94 32.86 -5.83
C LYS A 78 15.17 31.57 -6.62
N VAL A 79 14.10 30.86 -6.99
CA VAL A 79 14.18 29.62 -7.78
C VAL A 79 14.68 29.93 -9.19
N ILE A 80 14.18 31.00 -9.82
CA ILE A 80 14.64 31.43 -11.15
C ILE A 80 16.13 31.78 -11.16
N SER A 81 16.62 32.47 -10.13
CA SER A 81 18.06 32.77 -9.99
C SER A 81 18.89 31.49 -9.91
N GLU A 82 18.43 30.48 -9.16
CA GLU A 82 19.10 29.18 -9.06
C GLU A 82 19.07 28.41 -10.40
N LEU A 83 17.95 28.43 -11.12
CA LEU A 83 17.85 27.82 -12.46
C LEU A 83 18.84 28.46 -13.45
N LYS A 84 19.00 29.79 -13.40
CA LYS A 84 19.98 30.49 -14.24
C LYS A 84 21.41 30.11 -13.89
N LYS A 85 21.76 30.01 -12.60
CA LYS A 85 23.09 29.56 -12.14
C LYS A 85 23.41 28.13 -12.60
N CYS A 86 22.39 27.28 -12.69
CA CYS A 86 22.53 25.91 -13.17
C CYS A 86 22.45 25.77 -14.69
N GLU A 87 22.34 26.87 -15.45
CA GLU A 87 22.19 26.86 -16.91
C GLU A 87 21.05 25.95 -17.40
N TRP A 88 19.91 26.00 -16.69
CA TRP A 88 18.78 25.13 -16.94
C TRP A 88 18.23 25.31 -18.37
N LYS A 89 18.06 24.18 -19.07
CA LYS A 89 17.38 24.07 -20.36
C LYS A 89 16.34 22.95 -20.29
N PRO A 90 15.20 23.07 -21.00
CA PRO A 90 14.22 22.00 -21.07
C PRO A 90 14.85 20.72 -21.63
N GLN A 91 14.34 19.56 -21.19
CA GLN A 91 14.75 18.23 -21.65
C GLN A 91 16.21 17.83 -21.34
N GLN A 92 16.90 18.55 -20.46
CA GLN A 92 18.24 18.13 -20.01
C GLN A 92 18.22 16.82 -19.21
N THR A 93 17.10 16.50 -18.55
CA THR A 93 16.91 15.25 -17.82
C THR A 93 15.57 14.62 -18.18
N ASN A 94 15.28 13.44 -17.64
CA ASN A 94 14.01 12.76 -17.87
C ASN A 94 13.35 12.38 -16.53
N ARG A 95 12.09 11.95 -16.59
CA ARG A 95 11.29 11.63 -15.39
C ARG A 95 11.87 10.45 -14.62
N PHE A 96 12.42 9.47 -15.34
CA PHE A 96 12.99 8.24 -14.80
C PHE A 96 14.29 8.53 -14.03
N ASN A 97 15.22 9.24 -14.65
CA ASN A 97 16.49 9.65 -14.05
C ASN A 97 16.25 10.50 -12.81
N PHE A 98 15.29 11.43 -12.84
CA PHE A 98 14.95 12.22 -11.66
C PHE A 98 14.33 11.37 -10.53
N TYR A 99 13.49 10.39 -10.87
CA TYR A 99 12.96 9.44 -9.89
C TYR A 99 14.07 8.59 -9.24
N HIS A 100 14.97 8.04 -10.04
CA HIS A 100 16.12 7.26 -9.55
C HIS A 100 17.07 8.11 -8.70
N PHE A 101 17.28 9.37 -9.09
CA PHE A 101 18.03 10.33 -8.30
C PHE A 101 17.38 10.54 -6.92
N LEU A 102 16.06 10.78 -6.85
CA LEU A 102 15.40 10.92 -5.54
C LEU A 102 15.49 9.64 -4.69
N LYS A 103 15.45 8.46 -5.33
CA LYS A 103 15.64 7.17 -4.63
C LYS A 103 17.06 7.02 -4.08
N SER A 104 18.08 7.45 -4.82
CA SER A 104 19.47 7.43 -4.33
C SER A 104 19.68 8.42 -3.19
N ILE A 105 19.09 9.61 -3.26
CA ILE A 105 19.09 10.58 -2.15
C ILE A 105 18.44 9.97 -0.90
N LYS A 106 17.27 9.34 -1.05
CA LYS A 106 16.56 8.67 0.05
C LYS A 106 17.47 7.65 0.75
N LYS A 107 18.13 6.78 -0.04
CA LYS A 107 19.07 5.79 0.48
C LYS A 107 20.27 6.44 1.18
N SER A 108 20.79 7.53 0.63
CA SER A 108 21.96 8.23 1.18
C SER A 108 21.70 8.98 2.51
N LEU A 109 20.43 9.26 2.81
CA LEU A 109 20.00 9.96 4.03
C LEU A 109 19.39 9.00 5.06
N GLU A 110 19.42 7.68 4.80
CA GLU A 110 18.85 6.65 5.66
C GLU A 110 17.38 6.93 6.06
N ILE A 111 16.66 7.62 5.17
CA ILE A 111 15.25 7.94 5.39
C ILE A 111 14.48 6.61 5.44
N PRO A 112 13.61 6.40 6.45
CA PRO A 112 12.89 5.15 6.64
C PRO A 112 12.22 4.64 5.36
N ALA A 113 12.23 3.33 5.15
CA ALA A 113 11.67 2.71 3.95
C ALA A 113 10.20 3.11 3.75
N ASN A 114 9.43 3.24 4.84
CA ASN A 114 8.03 3.65 4.84
C ASN A 114 7.78 5.10 4.35
N THR A 115 8.80 5.97 4.38
CA THR A 115 8.65 7.37 3.99
C THR A 115 8.83 7.54 2.47
N GLU A 116 7.75 7.83 1.75
CA GLU A 116 7.80 7.99 0.29
C GLU A 116 8.50 9.29 -0.16
N LEU A 117 9.64 9.20 -0.85
CA LEU A 117 10.30 10.33 -1.51
C LEU A 117 10.18 10.19 -3.04
N THR A 118 9.14 10.78 -3.61
CA THR A 118 8.88 10.76 -5.06
C THR A 118 8.62 12.19 -5.57
N PRO A 119 8.63 12.43 -6.89
CA PRO A 119 8.27 13.74 -7.45
C PRO A 119 6.86 14.18 -7.06
N HIS A 120 5.92 13.23 -6.92
CA HIS A 120 4.58 13.51 -6.42
C HIS A 120 4.61 13.91 -4.95
N THR A 121 5.42 13.26 -4.10
CA THR A 121 5.61 13.69 -2.70
C THR A 121 6.12 15.14 -2.62
N LEU A 122 7.09 15.54 -3.46
CA LEU A 122 7.59 16.92 -3.49
C LEU A 122 6.49 17.92 -3.82
N ARG A 123 5.67 17.61 -4.82
CA ARG A 123 4.53 18.46 -5.18
C ARG A 123 3.46 18.49 -4.08
N ARG A 124 3.23 17.37 -3.39
CA ARG A 124 2.34 17.30 -2.22
C ARG A 124 2.84 18.18 -1.09
N SER A 125 4.14 18.20 -0.83
CA SER A 125 4.72 19.08 0.18
C SER A 125 4.55 20.56 -0.15
N PHE A 126 4.60 20.94 -1.44
CA PHE A 126 4.22 22.29 -1.88
C PHE A 126 2.75 22.59 -1.59
N ALA A 127 1.85 21.66 -1.92
CA ALA A 127 0.41 21.84 -1.68
C ALA A 127 0.10 21.98 -0.19
N THR A 128 0.72 21.12 0.63
CA THR A 128 0.54 21.08 2.09
C THR A 128 1.03 22.39 2.72
N TYR A 129 2.26 22.81 2.39
CA TYR A 129 2.83 24.08 2.89
C TYR A 129 1.96 25.30 2.57
N HIS A 130 1.41 25.38 1.36
CA HIS A 130 0.55 26.50 0.98
C HIS A 130 -0.85 26.41 1.60
N ALA A 131 -1.36 25.20 1.83
CA ALA A 131 -2.61 25.01 2.54
C ALA A 131 -2.47 25.41 4.02
N GLU A 132 -1.40 24.98 4.70
CA GLU A 132 -1.05 25.41 6.06
C GLU A 132 -0.84 26.92 6.16
N ALA A 133 -0.28 27.56 5.12
CA ALA A 133 -0.15 29.01 5.06
C ALA A 133 -1.48 29.76 4.78
N GLY A 134 -2.62 29.07 4.78
CA GLY A 134 -3.94 29.68 4.61
C GLY A 134 -4.32 30.04 3.17
N LEU A 135 -3.65 29.45 2.16
CA LEU A 135 -3.98 29.76 0.76
C LEU A 135 -5.34 29.18 0.39
N PRO A 136 -6.31 29.97 -0.13
CA PRO A 136 -7.63 29.46 -0.47
C PRO A 136 -7.58 28.27 -1.45
N LEU A 137 -8.35 27.23 -1.16
CA LEU A 137 -8.36 25.99 -1.94
C LEU A 137 -8.56 26.17 -3.46
N PRO A 138 -9.46 27.07 -3.94
CA PRO A 138 -9.61 27.32 -5.38
C PRO A 138 -8.35 27.91 -6.02
N LEU A 139 -7.62 28.74 -5.28
CA LEU A 139 -6.36 29.32 -5.76
C LEU A 139 -5.26 28.25 -5.81
N LEU A 140 -5.17 27.42 -4.77
CA LEU A 140 -4.24 26.30 -4.72
C LEU A 140 -4.49 25.28 -5.85
N GLN A 141 -5.77 24.99 -6.14
CA GLN A 141 -6.16 24.14 -7.27
C GLN A 141 -5.68 24.70 -8.61
N LYS A 142 -5.85 26.01 -8.83
CA LYS A 142 -5.39 26.70 -10.05
C LYS A 142 -3.87 26.66 -10.18
N LEU A 143 -3.13 26.91 -9.10
CA LEU A 143 -1.66 26.84 -9.08
C LEU A 143 -1.14 25.44 -9.43
N LEU A 144 -1.74 24.41 -8.84
CA LEU A 144 -1.40 23.03 -9.11
C LEU A 144 -1.89 22.58 -10.50
N GLY A 145 -2.95 23.19 -11.05
CA GLY A 145 -3.57 22.73 -12.30
C GLY A 145 -4.20 21.35 -12.13
N HIS A 146 -4.99 21.18 -11.07
CA HIS A 146 -5.87 20.02 -10.89
C HIS A 146 -7.19 20.25 -11.62
N GLN A 147 -7.63 19.24 -12.37
CA GLN A 147 -8.92 19.29 -13.07
C GLN A 147 -10.10 19.30 -12.09
N SER A 148 -9.98 18.60 -10.97
CA SER A 148 -10.99 18.56 -9.92
C SER A 148 -10.50 19.24 -8.65
N ILE A 149 -11.37 20.04 -8.05
CA ILE A 149 -11.17 20.61 -6.71
C ILE A 149 -11.04 19.49 -5.65
N ARG A 150 -11.70 18.34 -5.85
CA ARG A 150 -11.64 17.17 -4.95
C ARG A 150 -10.22 16.67 -4.78
N THR A 151 -9.42 16.65 -5.85
CA THR A 151 -8.00 16.25 -5.79
C THR A 151 -7.19 17.21 -4.94
N THR A 152 -7.53 18.50 -4.93
CA THR A 152 -6.88 19.50 -4.07
C THR A 152 -7.39 19.39 -2.63
N ALA A 153 -8.68 19.12 -2.43
CA ALA A 153 -9.30 18.94 -1.12
C ALA A 153 -8.71 17.76 -0.34
N LEU A 154 -8.32 16.67 -1.01
CA LEU A 154 -7.62 15.54 -0.37
C LEU A 154 -6.30 15.97 0.29
N TYR A 155 -5.59 16.96 -0.24
CA TYR A 155 -4.37 17.49 0.37
C TYR A 155 -4.67 18.42 1.55
N TRP A 156 -5.82 19.09 1.51
CA TRP A 156 -6.30 19.94 2.58
C TRP A 156 -6.77 19.11 3.78
N MET A 157 -7.62 18.11 3.56
CA MET A 157 -8.20 17.26 4.60
C MET A 157 -7.15 16.49 5.40
N ASN A 158 -6.06 16.08 4.75
CA ASN A 158 -4.99 15.33 5.41
C ASN A 158 -4.15 16.18 6.38
N ILE A 159 -4.34 17.51 6.42
CA ILE A 159 -3.73 18.42 7.41
C ILE A 159 -4.56 18.47 8.70
N TYR A 160 -5.89 18.33 8.59
CA TYR A 160 -6.83 18.41 9.72
C TYR A 160 -7.30 17.03 10.19
N ALA A 161 -6.54 15.97 9.85
CA ALA A 161 -6.87 14.59 10.19
C ALA A 161 -6.07 14.06 11.40
N GLU A 162 -5.22 14.89 12.00
CA GLU A 162 -4.50 14.54 13.25
C GLU A 162 -5.09 15.31 14.44
N ASP A 163 -5.86 14.56 15.22
CA ASP A 163 -5.99 14.59 16.69
C ASP A 163 -6.60 15.80 17.39
N ASP A 164 -7.83 16.12 17.02
CA ASP A 164 -8.82 16.71 17.90
C ASP A 164 -10.11 15.90 17.76
N GLY A 165 -10.45 15.16 18.82
CA GLY A 165 -11.68 14.34 18.93
C GLY A 165 -12.99 15.13 18.88
N ASN A 166 -12.97 16.34 18.32
CA ASN A 166 -14.14 17.15 18.03
C ASN A 166 -14.26 17.34 16.52
N ASN A 167 -15.36 16.86 15.98
CA ASN A 167 -15.65 16.78 14.54
C ASN A 167 -16.01 18.15 13.95
N ASP A 168 -15.23 19.19 14.24
CA ASP A 168 -15.48 20.57 13.82
C ASP A 168 -14.99 20.79 12.39
N THR A 169 -15.58 20.02 11.48
CA THR A 169 -15.58 20.30 10.03
C THR A 169 -16.17 21.66 9.69
N GLU A 170 -16.85 22.33 10.63
CA GLU A 170 -17.27 23.74 10.54
C GLU A 170 -16.08 24.72 10.53
N SER A 171 -14.99 24.40 11.23
CA SER A 171 -13.77 25.21 11.20
C SER A 171 -13.00 25.10 9.87
N ILE A 172 -13.20 24.01 9.12
CA ILE A 172 -12.67 23.85 7.75
C ILE A 172 -13.38 24.79 6.75
N LEU A 173 -14.60 25.22 7.08
CA LEU A 173 -15.34 26.28 6.38
C LEU A 173 -15.03 27.69 6.92
N ALA A 174 -14.15 27.85 7.92
CA ALA A 174 -13.75 29.15 8.50
C ALA A 174 -12.99 30.08 7.53
N GLY A 175 -12.92 29.73 6.24
CA GLY A 175 -12.83 30.74 5.17
C GLY A 175 -14.04 31.69 5.11
N LYS A 176 -15.14 31.41 5.83
CA LYS A 176 -16.28 32.31 6.02
C LYS A 176 -15.92 33.58 6.79
N GLN A 177 -14.94 33.54 7.71
CA GLN A 177 -14.60 34.68 8.56
C GLN A 177 -13.93 35.86 7.80
N TRP A 178 -13.44 35.65 6.57
CA TRP A 178 -12.95 36.73 5.72
C TRP A 178 -14.07 37.43 4.92
N LEU A 179 -15.18 36.73 4.65
CA LEU A 179 -16.39 37.35 4.07
C LEU A 179 -17.22 38.11 5.13
N GLU A 180 -17.06 37.75 6.40
CA GLU A 180 -17.79 38.35 7.54
C GLU A 180 -17.01 39.47 8.25
N LYS A 181 -15.94 40.02 7.65
CA LYS A 181 -15.45 41.32 8.11
C LYS A 181 -16.48 42.38 7.70
N SER A 182 -17.39 42.66 8.64
CA SER A 182 -18.20 43.86 8.65
C SER A 182 -17.30 45.06 8.36
N LYS A 183 -17.79 45.92 7.45
CA LYS A 183 -17.24 47.25 7.14
C LYS A 183 -16.75 47.90 8.45
N PRO A 184 -15.60 48.60 8.46
CA PRO A 184 -15.26 49.47 9.59
C PRO A 184 -16.48 50.36 9.87
N PRO A 185 -16.83 50.60 11.16
CA PRO A 185 -18.02 51.36 11.49
C PRO A 185 -17.95 52.71 10.75
N GLN A 186 -18.96 52.97 9.93
CA GLN A 186 -19.16 54.31 9.41
C GLN A 186 -19.51 55.20 10.61
N PRO A 187 -19.00 56.44 10.67
CA PRO A 187 -19.42 57.38 11.70
C PRO A 187 -20.94 57.50 11.66
N GLU A 188 -21.58 57.34 12.82
CA GLU A 188 -23.03 57.47 12.96
C GLU A 188 -23.49 58.83 12.43
N PRO A 189 -24.65 58.90 11.75
CA PRO A 189 -25.24 60.18 11.37
C PRO A 189 -25.56 60.98 12.64
N GLU A 190 -25.13 62.24 12.65
CA GLU A 190 -25.38 63.21 13.72
C GLU A 190 -26.87 63.17 14.14
N GLU A 191 -27.10 63.18 15.46
CA GLU A 191 -28.43 63.15 16.05
C GLU A 191 -29.37 64.20 15.42
N PRO A 192 -30.67 63.90 15.24
CA PRO A 192 -31.60 64.88 14.74
C PRO A 192 -31.67 66.08 15.71
N ILE A 193 -31.42 67.27 15.17
CA ILE A 193 -31.61 68.54 15.87
C ILE A 193 -33.02 68.54 16.47
N LYS A 194 -33.12 68.50 17.80
CA LYS A 194 -34.37 68.72 18.53
C LYS A 194 -34.77 70.18 18.38
N VAL A 195 -35.62 70.47 17.41
CA VAL A 195 -36.33 71.76 17.35
C VAL A 195 -37.41 71.72 18.43
N ASN A 196 -37.24 72.56 19.45
CA ASN A 196 -38.22 72.76 20.50
C ASN A 196 -39.45 73.49 19.92
N LEU A 197 -40.62 72.85 19.95
CA LEU A 197 -41.89 73.35 19.40
C LEU A 197 -42.83 73.97 20.45
N ASP A 198 -42.34 74.35 21.63
CA ASP A 198 -43.16 74.93 22.70
C ASP A 198 -43.07 76.47 22.80
N GLN A 199 -43.24 77.18 21.67
CA GLN A 199 -43.59 78.60 21.72
C GLN A 199 -44.82 78.90 20.84
N PRO A 200 -45.92 79.45 21.41
CA PRO A 200 -47.03 79.91 20.60
C PRO A 200 -46.62 81.12 19.75
N PRO A 201 -47.13 81.24 18.51
CA PRO A 201 -46.74 82.33 17.61
C PRO A 201 -47.22 83.68 18.15
N ILE A 202 -46.33 84.67 18.09
CA ILE A 202 -46.69 86.07 18.33
C ILE A 202 -47.63 86.52 17.21
N LEU A 203 -48.83 86.93 17.59
CA LEU A 203 -49.81 87.62 16.74
C LEU A 203 -49.20 88.92 16.20
N PHE A 204 -48.75 88.90 14.95
CA PHE A 204 -48.58 90.13 14.18
C PHE A 204 -49.87 90.42 13.43
N THR A 205 -50.55 91.48 13.85
CA THR A 205 -51.66 92.11 13.12
C THR A 205 -51.14 92.72 11.83
N PRO A 206 -51.74 92.45 10.65
CA PRO A 206 -51.29 93.02 9.40
C PRO A 206 -51.82 94.45 9.24
N ASN A 207 -50.93 95.41 9.00
CA ASN A 207 -51.32 96.69 8.45
C ASN A 207 -51.36 96.55 6.91
N LEU A 208 -52.57 96.43 6.38
CA LEU A 208 -52.86 96.31 4.95
C LEU A 208 -52.77 97.69 4.26
N PRO A 209 -51.90 97.89 3.27
CA PRO A 209 -52.07 98.96 2.30
C PRO A 209 -53.08 98.56 1.21
N PRO A 210 -53.75 99.55 0.57
CA PRO A 210 -54.86 99.29 -0.35
C PRO A 210 -54.40 98.64 -1.65
N PHE A 211 -55.27 97.77 -2.18
CA PHE A 211 -55.13 97.06 -3.44
C PHE A 211 -54.96 98.01 -4.64
N SER A 212 -53.97 97.69 -5.49
CA SER A 212 -53.94 98.10 -6.89
C SER A 212 -54.07 96.84 -7.76
N PRO A 213 -55.00 96.79 -8.74
CA PRO A 213 -55.24 95.59 -9.52
C PRO A 213 -54.38 95.60 -10.77
N THR A 214 -53.27 94.87 -10.77
CA THR A 214 -52.69 94.35 -12.02
C THR A 214 -51.62 93.33 -11.69
N GLN A 215 -51.86 92.06 -12.02
CA GLN A 215 -50.85 91.09 -12.50
C GLN A 215 -51.51 89.72 -12.68
N THR A 216 -51.63 89.30 -13.92
CA THR A 216 -52.11 87.98 -14.35
C THR A 216 -51.00 86.92 -14.39
N GLU A 217 -49.75 87.25 -14.06
CA GLU A 217 -48.61 86.32 -14.00
C GLU A 217 -48.54 85.36 -12.78
N PRO A 218 -48.92 85.73 -11.53
CA PRO A 218 -48.78 84.84 -10.37
C PRO A 218 -49.77 83.65 -10.40
N LEU A 219 -50.94 83.81 -11.02
CA LEU A 219 -51.96 82.75 -11.15
C LEU A 219 -51.47 81.57 -12.00
N THR A 220 -50.72 81.86 -13.08
CA THR A 220 -50.18 80.83 -13.97
C THR A 220 -49.13 79.98 -13.26
N LYS A 221 -48.29 80.60 -12.42
CA LYS A 221 -47.25 79.92 -11.63
C LYS A 221 -47.84 79.08 -10.49
N ILE A 222 -48.90 79.56 -9.85
CA ILE A 222 -49.67 78.79 -8.86
C ILE A 222 -50.32 77.56 -9.52
N HIS A 223 -50.87 77.70 -10.72
CA HIS A 223 -51.45 76.58 -11.46
C HIS A 223 -50.38 75.55 -11.88
N GLN A 224 -49.20 76.01 -12.29
CA GLN A 224 -48.05 75.16 -12.62
C GLN A 224 -47.55 74.35 -11.42
N LEU A 225 -47.40 74.99 -10.26
CA LEU A 225 -47.00 74.32 -9.01
C LEU A 225 -48.06 73.30 -8.56
N LYS A 226 -49.35 73.62 -8.73
CA LYS A 226 -50.45 72.71 -8.42
C LYS A 226 -50.40 71.45 -9.30
N ASN A 227 -50.14 71.61 -10.59
CA ASN A 227 -49.98 70.49 -11.51
C ASN A 227 -48.75 69.63 -11.16
N GLN A 228 -47.61 70.25 -10.83
CA GLN A 228 -46.43 69.53 -10.35
C GLN A 228 -46.71 68.74 -9.07
N LEU A 229 -47.44 69.34 -8.12
CA LEU A 229 -47.81 68.66 -6.87
C LEU A 229 -48.70 67.43 -7.14
N THR A 230 -49.66 67.54 -8.07
CA THR A 230 -50.49 66.39 -8.45
C THR A 230 -49.70 65.29 -9.15
N GLN A 231 -48.70 65.65 -9.95
CA GLN A 231 -47.82 64.69 -10.60
C GLN A 231 -46.94 63.95 -9.59
N ILE A 232 -46.34 64.67 -8.64
CA ILE A 232 -45.56 64.10 -7.53
C ILE A 232 -46.43 63.17 -6.67
N HIS A 233 -47.69 63.54 -6.41
CA HIS A 233 -48.62 62.67 -5.68
C HIS A 233 -48.91 61.36 -6.42
N ARG A 234 -49.04 61.44 -7.75
CA ARG A 234 -49.27 60.27 -8.60
C ARG A 234 -48.05 59.36 -8.64
N GLU A 235 -46.85 59.93 -8.76
CA GLU A 235 -45.58 59.19 -8.67
C GLU A 235 -45.40 58.51 -7.31
N ASN A 236 -45.67 59.21 -6.20
CA ASN A 236 -45.59 58.62 -4.86
C ASN A 236 -46.57 57.45 -4.66
N ASN A 237 -47.77 57.53 -5.23
CA ASN A 237 -48.72 56.42 -5.18
C ASN A 237 -48.26 55.22 -6.01
N ASN A 238 -47.67 55.45 -7.18
CA ASN A 238 -47.05 54.37 -7.97
C ASN A 238 -45.86 53.74 -7.24
N LEU A 239 -44.97 54.54 -6.65
CA LEU A 239 -43.83 54.05 -5.87
C LEU A 239 -44.26 53.27 -4.63
N LYS A 240 -45.39 53.63 -4.01
CA LYS A 240 -45.97 52.84 -2.91
C LYS A 240 -46.49 51.48 -3.38
N ALA A 241 -47.15 51.42 -4.54
CA ALA A 241 -47.59 50.15 -5.13
C ALA A 241 -46.39 49.27 -5.49
N GLU A 242 -45.36 49.84 -6.14
CA GLU A 242 -44.13 49.12 -6.50
C GLU A 242 -43.37 48.62 -5.27
N ASN A 243 -43.31 49.38 -4.18
CA ASN A 243 -42.75 48.91 -2.91
C ASN A 243 -43.54 47.74 -2.30
N SER A 244 -44.87 47.76 -2.42
CA SER A 244 -45.72 46.66 -1.95
C SER A 244 -45.44 45.38 -2.73
N ASP A 245 -45.33 45.48 -4.06
CA ASP A 245 -45.00 44.34 -4.93
C ASP A 245 -43.60 43.79 -4.64
N LEU A 246 -42.61 44.66 -4.44
CA LEU A 246 -41.26 44.25 -4.05
C LEU A 246 -41.21 43.56 -2.68
N GLN A 247 -42.04 43.99 -1.73
CA GLN A 247 -42.16 43.32 -0.42
C GLN A 247 -42.81 41.94 -0.54
N GLN A 248 -43.79 41.79 -1.43
CA GLN A 248 -44.38 40.49 -1.75
C GLN A 248 -43.32 39.54 -2.34
N ASP A 249 -42.53 40.01 -3.31
CA ASP A 249 -41.47 39.23 -3.95
C ASP A 249 -40.37 38.84 -2.95
N LEU A 250 -40.00 39.75 -2.04
CA LEU A 250 -39.04 39.47 -0.98
C LEU A 250 -39.51 38.35 -0.05
N ASN A 251 -40.80 38.36 0.32
CA ASN A 251 -41.40 37.30 1.15
C ASN A 251 -41.41 35.95 0.42
N ASN A 252 -41.79 35.93 -0.86
CA ASN A 252 -41.76 34.72 -1.68
C ASN A 252 -40.35 34.13 -1.80
N LEU A 253 -39.35 34.98 -2.02
CA LEU A 253 -37.93 34.57 -2.07
C LEU A 253 -37.43 34.06 -0.71
N SER A 254 -37.89 34.66 0.38
CA SER A 254 -37.59 34.20 1.75
C SER A 254 -38.13 32.79 1.99
N GLU A 255 -39.38 32.52 1.63
CA GLU A 255 -39.98 31.19 1.75
C GLU A 255 -39.26 30.14 0.90
N GLN A 256 -38.91 30.48 -0.35
CA GLN A 256 -38.11 29.58 -1.20
C GLN A 256 -36.74 29.27 -0.60
N ASN A 257 -36.08 30.26 -0.01
CA ASN A 257 -34.80 30.04 0.67
C ASN A 257 -34.93 29.13 1.89
N ILE A 258 -36.01 29.25 2.66
CA ILE A 258 -36.28 28.36 3.80
C ILE A 258 -36.44 26.91 3.30
N ASN A 259 -37.23 26.68 2.25
CA ASN A 259 -37.42 25.35 1.67
C ASN A 259 -36.10 24.76 1.13
N LEU A 260 -35.31 25.55 0.41
CA LEU A 260 -34.00 25.13 -0.09
C LEU A 260 -33.04 24.80 1.06
N CYS A 261 -33.07 25.58 2.14
CA CYS A 261 -32.29 25.28 3.35
C CYS A 261 -32.70 23.95 3.97
N GLN A 262 -34.00 23.66 4.05
CA GLN A 262 -34.52 22.38 4.57
C GLN A 262 -34.07 21.20 3.69
N GLU A 263 -34.22 21.30 2.36
CA GLU A 263 -33.74 20.27 1.42
C GLU A 263 -32.22 20.04 1.54
N LEU A 264 -31.44 21.11 1.71
CA LEU A 264 -30.01 21.02 1.92
C LEU A 264 -29.67 20.28 3.23
N THR A 265 -30.41 20.55 4.32
CA THR A 265 -30.22 19.85 5.60
C THR A 265 -30.56 18.36 5.50
N GLN A 266 -31.63 18.00 4.78
CA GLN A 266 -32.00 16.61 4.56
C GLN A 266 -30.95 15.88 3.71
N THR A 267 -30.52 16.50 2.61
CA THR A 267 -29.49 15.93 1.71
C THR A 267 -28.15 15.74 2.42
N THR A 268 -27.79 16.65 3.32
CA THR A 268 -26.56 16.54 4.12
C THR A 268 -26.64 15.43 5.16
N ALA A 269 -27.80 15.23 5.79
CA ALA A 269 -28.04 14.12 6.70
C ALA A 269 -27.97 12.76 5.98
N GLU A 270 -28.60 12.62 4.81
CA GLU A 270 -28.53 11.41 3.99
C GLU A 270 -27.09 11.09 3.56
N LYS A 271 -26.34 12.11 3.15
CA LYS A 271 -24.93 11.98 2.81
C LYS A 271 -24.10 11.50 4.00
N GLN A 272 -24.34 12.02 5.20
CA GLN A 272 -23.66 11.56 6.42
C GLN A 272 -23.98 10.10 6.72
N GLN A 273 -25.23 9.69 6.57
CA GLN A 273 -25.63 8.29 6.78
C GLN A 273 -24.98 7.34 5.77
N ILE A 274 -24.88 7.73 4.49
CA ILE A 274 -24.16 6.96 3.48
C ILE A 274 -22.66 6.89 3.80
N GLN A 275 -22.07 7.99 4.28
CA GLN A 275 -20.67 8.04 4.67
C GLN A 275 -20.39 7.07 5.83
N GLN A 276 -21.27 6.99 6.83
CA GLN A 276 -21.18 6.03 7.93
C GLN A 276 -21.29 4.58 7.43
N LYS A 277 -22.25 4.28 6.55
CA LYS A 277 -22.36 2.95 5.93
C LYS A 277 -21.08 2.57 5.16
N LEU A 278 -20.46 3.53 4.48
CA LEU A 278 -19.21 3.33 3.76
C LEU A 278 -18.03 3.06 4.72
N THR A 279 -17.94 3.75 5.86
CA THR A 279 -16.88 3.51 6.84
C THR A 279 -17.02 2.12 7.46
N THR A 280 -18.23 1.74 7.88
CA THR A 280 -18.50 0.39 8.42
C THR A 280 -18.16 -0.68 7.39
N ALA A 281 -18.57 -0.51 6.12
CA ALA A 281 -18.24 -1.48 5.07
C ALA A 281 -16.73 -1.61 4.84
N LYS A 282 -15.97 -0.51 4.94
CA LYS A 282 -14.50 -0.55 4.82
C LYS A 282 -13.85 -1.29 5.99
N GLU A 283 -14.33 -1.08 7.20
CA GLU A 283 -13.88 -1.81 8.39
C GLU A 283 -14.14 -3.31 8.23
N THR A 284 -15.33 -3.69 7.77
CA THR A 284 -15.66 -5.09 7.47
C THR A 284 -14.73 -5.69 6.42
N ILE A 285 -14.45 -4.97 5.33
CA ILE A 285 -13.52 -5.44 4.30
C ILE A 285 -12.11 -5.60 4.87
N SER A 286 -11.66 -4.69 5.72
CA SER A 286 -10.36 -4.79 6.39
C SER A 286 -10.28 -6.05 7.25
N GLN A 287 -11.32 -6.32 8.04
CA GLN A 287 -11.41 -7.52 8.87
C GLN A 287 -11.38 -8.79 8.03
N LEU A 288 -12.23 -8.88 7.00
CA LEU A 288 -12.28 -10.03 6.09
C LEU A 288 -10.93 -10.27 5.38
N THR A 289 -10.21 -9.20 5.04
CA THR A 289 -8.90 -9.31 4.40
C THR A 289 -7.86 -9.89 5.36
N GLN A 290 -7.92 -9.51 6.64
CA GLN A 290 -7.06 -10.06 7.69
C GLN A 290 -7.39 -11.53 7.96
N ASP A 291 -8.68 -11.88 8.04
CA ASP A 291 -9.12 -13.26 8.25
C ASP A 291 -8.67 -14.17 7.09
N LEU A 292 -8.79 -13.69 5.84
CA LEU A 292 -8.33 -14.41 4.66
C LEU A 292 -6.81 -14.58 4.60
N ALA A 293 -6.04 -13.62 5.15
CA ALA A 293 -4.60 -13.76 5.30
C ALA A 293 -4.24 -14.84 6.34
N ASN A 294 -4.94 -14.86 7.48
CA ASN A 294 -4.77 -15.88 8.52
C ASN A 294 -5.12 -17.29 8.01
N GLU A 295 -6.19 -17.43 7.21
CA GLU A 295 -6.53 -18.73 6.60
C GLU A 295 -5.49 -19.21 5.61
N ARG A 296 -4.91 -18.30 4.80
CA ARG A 296 -3.82 -18.65 3.88
C ARG A 296 -2.59 -19.16 4.62
N GLU A 297 -2.25 -18.54 5.73
CA GLU A 297 -1.12 -19.00 6.57
C GLU A 297 -1.40 -20.39 7.15
N LYS A 298 -2.59 -20.63 7.70
CA LYS A 298 -3.01 -21.96 8.17
C LYS A 298 -2.97 -23.01 7.05
N SER A 299 -3.44 -22.66 5.86
CA SER A 299 -3.41 -23.56 4.70
C SER A 299 -1.97 -23.89 4.29
N ALA A 300 -1.07 -22.91 4.28
CA ALA A 300 0.34 -23.13 3.94
C ALA A 300 1.06 -24.04 4.97
N VAL A 301 0.77 -23.87 6.26
CA VAL A 301 1.26 -24.77 7.31
C VAL A 301 0.76 -26.20 7.10
N THR A 302 -0.53 -26.35 6.78
CA THR A 302 -1.14 -27.67 6.53
C THR A 302 -0.53 -28.35 5.29
N GLU A 303 -0.28 -27.58 4.22
CA GLU A 303 0.36 -28.10 3.01
C GLU A 303 1.80 -28.55 3.26
N ASN A 304 2.57 -27.78 4.04
CA ASN A 304 3.91 -28.18 4.46
C ASN A 304 3.89 -29.46 5.31
N ASN A 305 2.97 -29.58 6.25
CA ASN A 305 2.81 -30.79 7.06
C ASN A 305 2.43 -32.00 6.19
N LEU A 306 1.56 -31.82 5.19
CA LEU A 306 1.22 -32.90 4.25
C LEU A 306 2.44 -33.32 3.41
N LEU A 307 3.29 -32.37 3.01
CA LEU A 307 4.50 -32.66 2.27
C LEU A 307 5.51 -33.46 3.12
N THR A 308 5.70 -33.09 4.38
CA THR A 308 6.58 -33.83 5.29
C THR A 308 6.03 -35.23 5.59
N GLU A 309 4.73 -35.38 5.80
CA GLU A 309 4.09 -36.70 5.94
C GLU A 309 4.26 -37.57 4.70
N LYS A 310 4.16 -37.01 3.49
CA LYS A 310 4.42 -37.75 2.24
C LYS A 310 5.86 -38.24 2.17
N GLN A 311 6.84 -37.41 2.53
CA GLN A 311 8.25 -37.79 2.56
C GLN A 311 8.51 -38.91 3.58
N ILE A 312 7.92 -38.81 4.77
CA ILE A 312 8.03 -39.85 5.80
C ILE A 312 7.43 -41.16 5.29
N ASN A 313 6.24 -41.12 4.70
CA ASN A 313 5.59 -42.31 4.15
C ASN A 313 6.39 -42.96 3.02
N GLN A 314 7.02 -42.17 2.16
CA GLN A 314 7.92 -42.68 1.12
C GLN A 314 9.13 -43.40 1.73
N SER A 315 9.78 -42.80 2.73
CA SER A 315 10.91 -43.42 3.44
C SER A 315 10.51 -44.73 4.14
N LEU A 316 9.30 -44.77 4.74
CA LEU A 316 8.75 -45.99 5.34
C LEU A 316 8.48 -47.08 4.29
N GLN A 317 7.96 -46.71 3.12
CA GLN A 317 7.75 -47.66 2.02
C GLN A 317 9.08 -48.27 1.54
N GLU A 318 10.11 -47.45 1.35
CA GLU A 318 11.46 -47.92 0.98
C GLU A 318 12.04 -48.86 2.05
N THR A 319 11.89 -48.51 3.33
CA THR A 319 12.33 -49.33 4.45
C THR A 319 11.60 -50.68 4.48
N ASN A 320 10.28 -50.68 4.28
CA ASN A 320 9.48 -51.90 4.24
C ASN A 320 9.83 -52.80 3.04
N ALA A 321 10.11 -52.20 1.87
CA ALA A 321 10.57 -52.94 0.71
C ALA A 321 11.91 -53.64 0.98
N ASN A 322 12.87 -52.91 1.58
CA ASN A 322 14.18 -53.46 1.96
C ASN A 322 14.05 -54.60 2.99
N LEU A 323 13.23 -54.43 4.02
CA LEU A 323 12.96 -55.48 5.01
C LEU A 323 12.31 -56.71 4.37
N THR A 324 11.38 -56.52 3.44
CA THR A 324 10.73 -57.62 2.71
C THR A 324 11.74 -58.39 1.88
N GLN A 325 12.63 -57.70 1.17
CA GLN A 325 13.70 -58.34 0.40
C GLN A 325 14.66 -59.12 1.30
N LYS A 326 15.04 -58.55 2.46
CA LYS A 326 15.88 -59.24 3.44
C LYS A 326 15.19 -60.51 3.98
N ASN A 327 13.93 -60.43 4.37
CA ASN A 327 13.16 -61.59 4.83
C ASN A 327 13.06 -62.69 3.75
N GLN A 328 12.93 -62.32 2.48
CA GLN A 328 12.93 -63.28 1.37
C GLN A 328 14.31 -63.95 1.22
N ALA A 329 15.40 -63.19 1.31
CA ALA A 329 16.76 -63.73 1.28
C ALA A 329 17.01 -64.69 2.45
N ASP A 330 16.62 -64.29 3.67
CA ASP A 330 16.75 -65.13 4.86
C ASP A 330 15.94 -66.44 4.71
N LYS A 331 14.74 -66.37 4.14
CA LYS A 331 13.92 -67.57 3.85
C LYS A 331 14.58 -68.50 2.83
N GLN A 332 15.23 -67.97 1.80
CA GLN A 332 15.99 -68.76 0.82
C GLN A 332 17.22 -69.43 1.48
N THR A 333 17.93 -68.70 2.34
CA THR A 333 19.05 -69.24 3.11
C THR A 333 18.58 -70.37 4.04
N ILE A 334 17.47 -70.19 4.75
CA ILE A 334 16.88 -71.24 5.60
C ILE A 334 16.51 -72.47 4.78
N THR A 335 15.89 -72.29 3.61
CA THR A 335 15.51 -73.40 2.72
C THR A 335 16.75 -74.18 2.25
N THR A 336 17.81 -73.45 1.88
CA THR A 336 19.09 -74.05 1.47
C THR A 336 19.71 -74.85 2.61
N LEU A 337 19.71 -74.31 3.83
CA LEU A 337 20.21 -75.00 5.03
C LEU A 337 19.37 -76.24 5.35
N GLN A 338 18.05 -76.17 5.23
CA GLN A 338 17.15 -77.32 5.42
C GLN A 338 17.46 -78.43 4.41
N ASN A 339 17.65 -78.09 3.14
CA ASN A 339 18.01 -79.06 2.11
C ASN A 339 19.38 -79.70 2.37
N ALA A 340 20.39 -78.90 2.74
CA ALA A 340 21.71 -79.40 3.10
C ALA A 340 21.66 -80.34 4.31
N TYR A 341 20.84 -80.01 5.31
CA TYR A 341 20.61 -80.86 6.48
C TYR A 341 19.95 -82.20 6.11
N GLN A 342 18.95 -82.19 5.21
CA GLN A 342 18.30 -83.42 4.74
C GLN A 342 19.26 -84.32 3.94
N ILE A 343 20.15 -83.72 3.13
CA ILE A 343 21.20 -84.47 2.44
C ILE A 343 22.13 -85.13 3.46
N ALA A 344 22.62 -84.37 4.45
CA ALA A 344 23.49 -84.91 5.50
C ALA A 344 22.84 -86.05 6.30
N LEU A 345 21.52 -85.98 6.56
CA LEU A 345 20.78 -87.07 7.19
C LEU A 345 20.76 -88.33 6.33
N LYS A 346 20.48 -88.20 5.02
CA LYS A 346 20.53 -89.34 4.09
C LYS A 346 21.92 -89.95 4.01
N ASP A 347 22.97 -89.12 3.93
CA ASP A 347 24.36 -89.60 3.90
C ASP A 347 24.71 -90.37 5.19
N LYS A 348 24.24 -89.88 6.35
CA LYS A 348 24.36 -90.59 7.63
C LYS A 348 23.65 -91.94 7.63
N GLU A 349 22.42 -92.03 7.11
CA GLU A 349 21.71 -93.32 7.01
C GLU A 349 22.42 -94.29 6.07
N THR A 350 22.96 -93.79 4.97
CA THR A 350 23.65 -94.60 3.95
C THR A 350 24.95 -95.17 4.51
N THR A 351 25.74 -94.34 5.19
CA THR A 351 26.96 -94.76 5.89
C THR A 351 26.66 -95.76 7.01
N GLN A 352 25.56 -95.59 7.77
CA GLN A 352 25.14 -96.56 8.77
C GLN A 352 24.77 -97.92 8.15
N LYS A 353 24.08 -97.93 7.00
CA LYS A 353 23.77 -99.17 6.27
C LYS A 353 25.04 -99.88 5.79
N GLN A 354 25.99 -99.13 5.24
CA GLN A 354 27.30 -99.67 4.82
C GLN A 354 28.06 -100.27 6.00
N LEU A 355 28.09 -99.59 7.15
CA LEU A 355 28.71 -100.09 8.37
C LEU A 355 28.07 -101.41 8.83
N ASN A 356 26.73 -101.48 8.85
CA ASN A 356 26.01 -102.69 9.21
C ASN A 356 26.30 -103.84 8.25
N GLN A 357 26.41 -103.57 6.94
CA GLN A 357 26.76 -104.57 5.92
C GLN A 357 28.18 -105.12 6.15
N LEU A 358 29.16 -104.25 6.36
CA LEU A 358 30.53 -104.66 6.69
C LEU A 358 30.56 -105.52 7.97
N LEU A 359 29.76 -105.18 8.98
CA LEU A 359 29.67 -105.94 10.22
C LEU A 359 29.09 -107.35 9.99
N ILE A 360 28.13 -107.50 9.06
CA ILE A 360 27.62 -108.82 8.63
C ILE A 360 28.71 -109.62 7.91
N GLU A 361 29.46 -109.00 7.00
CA GLU A 361 30.54 -109.64 6.27
C GLU A 361 31.66 -110.11 7.19
N ILE A 362 32.06 -109.28 8.15
CA ILE A 362 33.03 -109.64 9.19
C ILE A 362 32.52 -110.85 10.01
N LYS A 363 31.24 -110.86 10.40
CA LYS A 363 30.65 -112.00 11.11
C LYS A 363 30.68 -113.28 10.28
N LYS A 364 30.35 -113.22 8.99
CA LYS A 364 30.42 -114.36 8.06
C LYS A 364 31.85 -114.85 7.89
N ALA A 365 32.80 -113.95 7.69
CA ALA A 365 34.22 -114.27 7.58
C ALA A 365 34.74 -114.93 8.86
N ALA A 366 34.34 -114.42 10.04
CA ALA A 366 34.66 -115.03 11.33
C ALA A 366 34.06 -116.44 11.47
N GLN A 367 32.82 -116.66 11.03
CA GLN A 367 32.20 -117.99 11.00
C GLN A 367 32.90 -118.96 10.06
N GLN A 368 33.25 -118.51 8.84
CA GLN A 368 34.00 -119.30 7.87
C GLN A 368 35.40 -119.63 8.40
N PHE A 369 36.09 -118.67 9.01
CA PHE A 369 37.37 -118.88 9.66
C PHE A 369 37.25 -119.90 10.79
N HIS A 370 36.20 -119.82 11.61
CA HIS A 370 35.93 -120.81 12.66
C HIS A 370 35.64 -122.22 12.09
N GLN A 371 34.91 -122.32 10.98
CA GLN A 371 34.69 -123.59 10.28
C GLN A 371 35.99 -124.16 9.67
N TRP A 372 36.81 -123.30 9.04
CA TRP A 372 38.13 -123.67 8.53
C TRP A 372 39.05 -124.14 9.66
N GLN A 373 39.05 -123.44 10.80
CA GLN A 373 39.79 -123.87 11.99
C GLN A 373 39.33 -125.25 12.46
N LYS A 374 38.02 -125.52 12.53
CA LYS A 374 37.51 -126.87 12.85
C LYS A 374 38.02 -127.92 11.85
N LEU A 375 37.91 -127.69 10.55
CA LEU A 375 38.36 -128.63 9.50
C LEU A 375 39.86 -128.93 9.59
N ASN A 376 40.70 -127.92 9.81
CA ASN A 376 42.14 -128.11 9.93
C ASN A 376 42.58 -128.71 11.27
N TYR A 377 41.83 -128.48 12.34
CA TYR A 377 42.10 -129.15 13.62
C TYR A 377 41.87 -130.67 13.53
N TYR A 378 40.95 -131.13 12.67
CA TYR A 378 40.74 -132.56 12.39
C TYR A 378 41.74 -133.15 11.37
N GLN A 379 42.52 -132.33 10.66
CA GLN A 379 43.56 -132.79 9.72
C GLN A 379 44.98 -132.84 10.35
N GLN A 380 45.12 -132.54 11.64
CA GLN A 380 46.41 -132.48 12.32
C GLN A 380 47.08 -133.81 12.75
N PRO A 381 46.51 -135.04 12.65
CA PRO A 381 47.33 -136.22 12.96
C PRO A 381 48.26 -136.69 11.83
N GLU A 382 48.16 -136.20 10.59
CA GLU A 382 48.78 -136.87 9.42
C GLU A 382 49.95 -136.13 8.73
N ARG A 383 50.42 -134.99 9.25
CA ARG A 383 51.54 -134.25 8.62
C ARG A 383 52.64 -133.81 9.59
N GLU A 384 52.92 -134.59 10.63
CA GLU A 384 54.17 -134.47 11.39
C GLU A 384 55.14 -135.58 10.97
N HIS A 385 55.71 -135.50 9.76
CA HIS A 385 57.01 -136.09 9.49
C HIS A 385 57.73 -135.29 8.40
N GLN A 386 59.00 -134.96 8.70
CA GLN A 386 60.07 -134.44 7.82
C GLN A 386 60.32 -132.92 7.79
N THR A 387 61.05 -132.49 8.83
CA THR A 387 62.38 -131.84 8.79
C THR A 387 62.65 -130.60 7.92
N LEU A 388 62.98 -129.52 8.67
CA LEU A 388 64.14 -128.61 8.54
C LEU A 388 64.18 -127.63 7.35
N GLU A 389 64.16 -126.32 7.61
CA GLU A 389 65.34 -125.48 7.90
C GLU A 389 64.93 -124.01 8.15
N ALA A 390 65.74 -123.32 8.94
CA ALA A 390 65.51 -121.98 9.46
C ALA A 390 65.70 -120.85 8.42
N LYS A 391 64.93 -119.76 8.56
CA LYS A 391 65.40 -118.41 8.20
C LYS A 391 64.74 -117.35 9.07
N ILE A 392 65.56 -116.78 9.96
CA ILE A 392 65.27 -115.57 10.73
C ILE A 392 65.29 -114.39 9.75
N ILE A 393 64.19 -113.64 9.67
CA ILE A 393 64.14 -112.34 8.98
C ILE A 393 63.61 -111.31 9.98
N HIS A 394 64.45 -110.31 10.26
CA HIS A 394 64.16 -109.16 11.12
C HIS A 394 63.05 -108.25 10.56
N PRO A 395 62.35 -107.47 11.41
CA PRO A 395 61.21 -106.65 11.00
C PRO A 395 61.65 -105.36 10.27
N PRO A 396 60.88 -104.87 9.27
CA PRO A 396 61.14 -103.56 8.66
C PRO A 396 60.57 -102.42 9.54
N PRO A 397 61.26 -101.25 9.64
CA PRO A 397 60.79 -100.10 10.41
C PRO A 397 59.94 -99.12 9.57
N TRP A 398 59.60 -97.97 10.17
CA TRP A 398 59.12 -96.69 9.57
C TRP A 398 57.60 -96.62 9.26
N LYS A 399 56.86 -95.55 9.54
CA LYS A 399 57.22 -94.15 9.84
C LYS A 399 56.01 -93.42 10.48
N LYS A 400 56.29 -92.53 11.43
CA LYS A 400 55.42 -91.42 11.82
C LYS A 400 55.25 -90.46 10.64
N THR A 401 54.03 -89.98 10.43
CA THR A 401 53.67 -88.57 10.17
C THR A 401 52.21 -88.39 10.52
#